data_AF-A0A1Y2EYS3-F1
#
_entry.id   AF-A0A1Y2EYS3-F1
#
_cell.length_a   1.000
_cell.length_b   1.000
_cell.length_c   1.000
_cell.angle_alpha   90.00
_cell.angle_beta   90.00
_cell.angle_gamma   90.00
#
_symmetry.space_group_name_H-M   'P 1'
#
loop_
_entity.id
_entity.type
_entity.pdbx_description
1 polymer ?
#
loop_
_entity_poly.entity_id
_entity_poly.type
_entity_poly.pdbx_seq_one_letter_code
_entity_poly.pdbx_strand_id
1 'polypeptide(L)'
;MGYAPLIQAYVSFLSAKLNFHKTHENFKANFDYEEYVSLKGVDDPNEGYESIFDLLMLLDKIDNLQKIIFSYLRPAANNECRISALVPLIEESYNIYKFLQSMLMAMHKSKKSVQQMY
;
A
#
# COMPACT_ATOMS: atom_id res chain seq x y z
N MET A 1 8.51 -23.14 -17.77
CA MET A 1 8.48 -21.85 -17.05
C MET A 1 7.59 -22.01 -15.82
N GLY A 2 8.23 -22.14 -14.65
CA GLY A 2 7.58 -22.47 -13.38
C GLY A 2 7.18 -21.25 -12.56
N TYR A 3 6.60 -21.50 -11.39
CA TYR A 3 6.15 -20.46 -10.45
C TYR A 3 7.30 -19.78 -9.67
N ALA A 4 8.54 -20.26 -9.79
CA ALA A 4 9.64 -19.78 -8.94
C ALA A 4 9.84 -18.25 -8.95
N PRO A 5 9.85 -17.54 -10.10
CA PRO A 5 9.98 -16.09 -10.13
C PRO A 5 8.78 -15.37 -9.48
N LEU A 6 7.57 -15.92 -9.67
CA LEU A 6 6.35 -15.40 -9.06
C LEU A 6 6.39 -15.56 -7.53
N ILE A 7 6.82 -16.72 -7.05
CA ILE A 7 6.96 -17.02 -5.62
C ILE A 7 7.97 -16.06 -4.98
N GLN A 8 9.14 -15.86 -5.60
CA GLN A 8 10.16 -14.95 -5.09
C GLN A 8 9.64 -13.51 -5.01
N ALA A 9 8.97 -13.02 -6.06
CA ALA A 9 8.37 -11.70 -6.07
C ALA A 9 7.29 -11.56 -4.99
N TYR A 10 6.45 -12.57 -4.82
CA TYR A 10 5.39 -12.57 -3.81
C TYR A 10 5.96 -12.56 -2.38
N VAL A 11 6.98 -13.38 -2.10
CA VAL A 11 7.68 -13.40 -0.81
C VAL A 11 8.35 -12.04 -0.52
N SER A 12 8.95 -11.41 -1.53
CA SER A 12 9.52 -10.07 -1.39
C SER A 12 8.45 -9.03 -1.04
N PHE A 13 7.28 -9.09 -1.67
CA PHE A 13 6.15 -8.22 -1.35
C PHE A 13 5.63 -8.45 0.07
N LEU A 14 5.36 -9.71 0.45
CA LEU A 14 4.89 -10.05 1.79
C LEU A 14 5.88 -9.62 2.87
N SER A 15 7.18 -9.76 2.63
CA SER A 15 8.21 -9.32 3.57
C SER A 15 8.18 -7.79 3.76
N ALA A 16 8.02 -7.03 2.67
CA ALA A 16 7.87 -5.58 2.75
C ALA A 16 6.59 -5.18 3.50
N LYS A 17 5.47 -5.87 3.23
CA LYS A 17 4.20 -5.68 3.95
C LYS A 17 4.32 -5.96 5.44
N LEU A 18 4.96 -7.07 5.82
CA LEU A 18 5.19 -7.41 7.22
C LEU A 18 6.09 -6.37 7.91
N ASN A 19 7.12 -5.87 7.22
CA ASN A 19 7.96 -4.82 7.75
C ASN A 19 7.19 -3.51 7.95
N PHE A 20 6.33 -3.14 7.01
CA PHE A 20 5.43 -1.99 7.13
C PHE A 20 4.55 -2.12 8.39
N HIS A 21 3.86 -3.24 8.59
CA HIS A 21 3.00 -3.41 9.76
C HIS A 21 3.77 -3.50 11.09
N LYS A 22 5.05 -3.86 11.05
CA LYS A 22 5.92 -3.83 12.23
C LYS A 22 6.25 -2.39 12.66
N THR A 23 6.40 -1.47 11.72
CA THR A 23 6.67 -0.05 12.01
C THR A 23 5.39 0.75 12.23
N HIS A 24 4.29 0.31 11.61
CA HIS A 24 3.01 1.00 11.57
C HIS A 24 1.89 0.15 12.18
N GLU A 25 1.97 -0.13 13.48
CA GLU A 25 1.04 -1.04 14.20
C GLU A 25 -0.44 -0.60 14.14
N ASN A 26 -0.68 0.70 13.92
CA ASN A 26 -2.02 1.28 13.83
C ASN A 26 -2.74 0.94 12.51
N PHE A 27 -2.02 0.43 11.50
CA PHE A 27 -2.62 0.05 10.23
C PHE A 27 -3.14 -1.39 10.27
N LYS A 28 -4.43 -1.56 9.97
CA LYS A 28 -5.02 -2.89 9.76
C LYS A 28 -4.37 -3.58 8.55
N ALA A 29 -4.25 -4.91 8.60
CA ALA A 29 -3.57 -5.72 7.58
C ALA A 29 -4.18 -5.67 6.17
N ASN A 30 -5.47 -5.38 6.07
CA ASN A 30 -6.21 -5.22 4.80
C ASN A 30 -6.27 -3.77 4.32
N PHE A 31 -5.64 -2.84 5.04
CA PHE A 31 -5.75 -1.41 4.82
C PHE A 31 -7.22 -0.98 4.74
N ASP A 32 -8.10 -1.63 5.49
CA ASP A 32 -9.52 -1.27 5.46
C ASP A 32 -9.69 0.14 5.99
N TYR A 33 -10.34 0.94 5.16
CA TYR A 33 -10.65 2.31 5.45
C TYR A 33 -11.91 2.31 6.31
N GLU A 34 -11.76 1.93 7.57
CA GLU A 34 -12.71 2.41 8.54
C GLU A 34 -12.44 3.89 8.76
N GLU A 35 -13.52 4.64 8.94
CA GLU A 35 -13.64 6.07 9.26
C GLU A 35 -12.72 6.56 10.42
N TYR A 36 -11.96 5.63 11.02
CA TYR A 36 -11.17 5.64 12.24
C TYR A 36 -9.76 6.24 12.17
N VAL A 37 -9.25 6.73 11.02
CA VAL A 37 -8.18 7.78 11.05
C VAL A 37 -8.76 9.16 11.37
N SER A 38 -9.77 9.17 12.24
CA SER A 38 -10.24 10.30 13.01
C SER A 38 -9.15 10.78 13.98
N LEU A 39 -8.94 12.10 14.07
CA LEU A 39 -8.56 12.82 15.30
C LEU A 39 -7.21 12.59 16.01
N LYS A 40 -6.38 11.58 15.70
CA LYS A 40 -5.14 11.31 16.48
C LYS A 40 -3.81 11.19 15.73
N GLY A 41 -3.78 11.19 14.40
CA GLY A 41 -2.58 10.73 13.65
C GLY A 41 -1.68 11.79 13.01
N VAL A 42 -1.99 13.09 13.12
CA VAL A 42 -1.11 14.16 12.59
C VAL A 42 -0.94 15.27 13.62
N ASP A 43 -0.67 14.90 14.88
CA ASP A 43 -0.06 15.85 15.80
C ASP A 43 1.39 16.13 15.35
N ASP A 44 2.07 15.12 14.78
CA ASP A 44 3.40 15.27 14.16
C ASP A 44 3.35 15.10 12.63
N PRO A 45 3.53 16.20 11.86
CA PRO A 45 3.67 16.15 10.41
C PRO A 45 4.82 15.27 9.90
N ASN A 46 5.86 15.02 10.70
CA ASN A 46 7.01 14.20 10.30
C ASN A 46 6.61 12.72 10.23
N GLU A 47 5.94 12.21 11.26
CA GLU A 47 5.42 10.83 11.29
C GLU A 47 4.41 10.59 10.16
N GLY A 48 3.57 11.59 9.87
CA GLY A 48 2.65 11.56 8.73
C GLY A 48 3.37 11.47 7.37
N TYR A 49 4.49 12.18 7.21
CA TYR A 49 5.31 12.12 5.99
C TYR A 49 6.00 10.77 5.82
N GLU A 50 6.59 10.23 6.89
CA GLU A 50 7.21 8.90 6.88
C GLU A 50 6.19 7.81 6.52
N SER A 51 5.01 7.86 7.14
CA SER A 51 3.91 6.92 6.84
C SER A 51 3.47 6.98 5.37
N ILE A 52 3.33 8.19 4.81
CA ILE A 52 3.01 8.36 3.38
C ILE A 52 4.11 7.77 2.50
N PHE A 53 5.37 8.04 2.83
CA PHE A 53 6.51 7.53 2.07
C PHE A 53 6.53 6.00 2.08
N ASP A 54 6.35 5.38 3.25
CA ASP A 54 6.33 3.93 3.39
C ASP A 54 5.14 3.27 2.66
N LEU A 55 3.96 3.92 2.66
CA LEU A 55 2.80 3.48 1.87
C LEU A 55 3.08 3.55 0.36
N LEU A 56 3.77 4.59 -0.12
CA LEU A 56 4.18 4.70 -1.52
C LEU A 56 5.19 3.61 -1.89
N MET A 57 6.15 3.33 -1.00
CA MET A 57 7.09 2.22 -1.18
C MET A 57 6.38 0.87 -1.26
N LEU A 58 5.30 0.67 -0.49
CA LEU A 58 4.50 -0.55 -0.55
C LEU A 58 3.71 -0.64 -1.87
N LEU A 59 3.15 0.46 -2.37
CA LEU A 59 2.53 0.52 -3.70
C LEU A 59 3.51 0.16 -4.82
N ASP A 60 4.77 0.61 -4.75
CA ASP A 60 5.79 0.22 -5.73
C ASP A 60 6.08 -1.30 -5.71
N LYS A 61 6.04 -1.92 -4.53
CA LYS A 61 6.16 -3.39 -4.42
C LYS A 61 4.97 -4.11 -5.03
N ILE A 62 3.75 -3.60 -4.86
CA ILE A 62 2.55 -4.12 -5.51
C ILE A 62 2.68 -3.97 -7.03
N ASP A 63 3.08 -2.79 -7.50
CA ASP A 63 3.26 -2.51 -8.93
C ASP A 63 4.28 -3.44 -9.59
N ASN A 64 5.41 -3.66 -8.94
CA ASN A 64 6.41 -4.60 -9.44
C ASN A 64 5.86 -6.05 -9.48
N LEU A 65 5.18 -6.49 -8.42
CA LEU A 65 4.60 -7.83 -8.37
C LEU A 65 3.55 -8.05 -9.46
N GLN A 66 2.63 -7.10 -9.69
CA GLN A 66 1.65 -7.23 -10.78
C GLN A 66 2.32 -7.30 -12.14
N LYS A 67 3.36 -6.49 -12.41
CA LYS A 67 4.09 -6.49 -13.69
C LYS A 67 4.74 -7.86 -13.94
N ILE A 68 5.33 -8.45 -12.91
CA ILE A 68 5.87 -9.80 -12.98
C ILE A 68 4.73 -10.82 -13.21
N ILE A 69 3.59 -10.71 -12.53
CA ILE A 69 2.46 -11.63 -12.78
C ILE A 69 2.00 -11.56 -14.25
N PHE A 70 1.81 -10.34 -14.78
CA PHE A 70 1.41 -10.12 -16.17
C PHE A 70 2.43 -10.69 -17.17
N SER A 71 3.73 -10.55 -16.93
CA SER A 71 4.76 -11.08 -17.84
C SER A 71 4.80 -12.62 -17.90
N TYR A 72 4.15 -13.32 -16.96
CA TYR A 72 4.05 -14.78 -16.91
C TYR A 72 2.67 -15.31 -17.32
N LEU A 73 1.73 -14.44 -17.72
CA LEU A 73 0.47 -14.88 -18.34
C LEU A 73 0.74 -15.42 -19.74
N ARG A 74 0.12 -16.56 -20.07
CA ARG A 74 0.27 -17.20 -21.39
C ARG A 74 -1.08 -17.38 -22.07
N PRO A 75 -1.21 -17.06 -23.37
CA PRO A 75 -2.39 -17.40 -24.15
C PRO A 75 -2.64 -18.92 -24.11
N ALA A 76 -3.91 -19.33 -23.97
CA ALA A 76 -4.36 -20.73 -23.97
C ALA A 76 -3.77 -21.63 -22.85
N ALA A 77 -3.26 -21.05 -21.76
CA ALA A 77 -2.81 -21.79 -20.57
C ALA A 77 -3.70 -21.53 -19.35
N ASN A 78 -3.64 -22.44 -18.36
CA ASN A 78 -4.31 -22.26 -17.07
C ASN A 78 -3.63 -21.13 -16.29
N ASN A 79 -4.22 -19.94 -16.36
CA ASN A 79 -3.75 -18.73 -15.68
C ASN A 79 -4.51 -18.44 -14.39
N GLU A 80 -5.50 -19.24 -14.02
CA GLU A 80 -6.39 -19.02 -12.88
C GLU A 80 -5.63 -18.68 -11.59
N CYS A 81 -4.63 -19.47 -11.21
CA CYS A 81 -3.81 -19.22 -10.02
C CYS A 81 -2.94 -17.94 -10.12
N ARG A 82 -2.51 -17.55 -11.32
CA ARG A 82 -1.77 -16.28 -11.53
C ARG A 82 -2.69 -15.09 -11.41
N ILE A 83 -3.89 -15.21 -11.98
CA ILE A 83 -4.93 -14.17 -11.94
C ILE A 83 -5.50 -14.04 -10.53
N SER A 84 -5.68 -15.14 -9.79
CA SER A 84 -6.20 -15.09 -8.42
C SER A 84 -5.28 -14.31 -7.48
N ALA A 85 -3.96 -14.30 -7.75
CA ALA A 85 -3.00 -13.49 -7.01
C ALA A 85 -3.20 -11.98 -7.23
N LEU A 86 -3.81 -11.54 -8.34
CA LEU A 86 -4.08 -10.12 -8.61
C LEU A 86 -5.26 -9.59 -7.79
N VAL A 87 -6.23 -10.43 -7.42
CA VAL A 87 -7.42 -10.02 -6.66
C VAL A 87 -7.04 -9.28 -5.37
N PRO A 88 -6.24 -9.86 -4.45
CA PRO A 88 -5.83 -9.14 -3.24
C PRO A 88 -4.92 -7.95 -3.53
N LEU A 89 -4.11 -7.99 -4.59
CA LEU A 89 -3.23 -6.86 -4.95
C LEU A 89 -4.03 -5.63 -5.39
N ILE A 90 -5.12 -5.84 -6.14
CA ILE A 90 -6.02 -4.76 -6.58
C ILE A 90 -6.75 -4.17 -5.38
N GLU A 91 -7.32 -5.00 -4.52
CA GLU A 91 -8.01 -4.55 -3.30
C GLU A 91 -7.07 -3.74 -2.39
N GLU A 92 -5.86 -4.26 -2.16
CA GLU A 92 -4.87 -3.64 -1.30
C GLU A 92 -4.33 -2.31 -1.87
N SER A 93 -4.01 -2.26 -3.17
CA SER A 93 -3.58 -1.03 -3.82
C SER A 93 -4.66 0.06 -3.81
N TYR A 94 -5.93 -0.31 -4.01
CA TYR A 94 -7.05 0.62 -3.90
C TYR A 94 -7.19 1.19 -2.49
N ASN A 95 -7.06 0.33 -1.49
CA ASN A 95 -7.14 0.74 -0.09
C ASN A 95 -5.98 1.65 0.31
N ILE A 96 -4.74 1.31 -0.07
CA ILE A 96 -3.58 2.17 0.16
C ILE A 96 -3.74 3.53 -0.55
N TYR A 97 -4.27 3.55 -1.77
CA TYR A 97 -4.54 4.79 -2.49
C TYR A 97 -5.52 5.70 -1.73
N LYS A 98 -6.63 5.15 -1.21
CA LYS A 98 -7.58 5.92 -0.39
C LYS A 98 -6.90 6.48 0.87
N PHE A 99 -6.07 5.69 1.53
CA PHE A 99 -5.30 6.12 2.70
C PHE A 99 -4.38 7.30 2.38
N LEU A 100 -3.57 7.17 1.31
CA LEU A 100 -2.68 8.23 0.85
C LEU A 100 -3.43 9.52 0.54
N GLN A 101 -4.56 9.42 -0.18
CA GLN A 101 -5.39 10.58 -0.50
C GLN A 101 -5.85 11.28 0.79
N SER A 102 -6.37 10.54 1.76
CA SER A 102 -6.85 11.10 3.03
C SER A 102 -5.72 11.73 3.86
N MET A 103 -4.57 11.07 3.99
CA MET A 103 -3.42 11.59 4.75
C MET A 103 -2.85 12.87 4.11
N LEU A 104 -2.66 12.88 2.79
CA LEU A 104 -2.19 14.07 2.06
C LEU A 104 -3.16 15.24 2.20
N MET A 105 -4.47 14.99 2.11
CA MET A 105 -5.49 16.02 2.33
C MET A 105 -5.46 16.56 3.76
N ALA A 106 -5.27 15.71 4.77
CA ALA A 106 -5.18 16.12 6.17
C ALA A 106 -3.92 16.97 6.43
N MET A 107 -2.76 16.55 5.94
CA MET A 107 -1.50 17.30 6.07
C MET A 107 -1.57 18.68 5.42
N HIS A 108 -2.18 18.79 4.24
CA HIS A 108 -2.35 20.08 3.56
C HIS A 108 -3.26 21.04 4.34
N LYS A 109 -4.33 20.52 4.97
CA LYS A 109 -5.21 21.32 5.84
C LYS A 109 -4.47 21.81 7.09
N SER A 110 -3.69 20.94 7.73
CA SER A 110 -2.89 21.29 8.93
C SER A 110 -1.86 22.40 8.67
N LYS A 111 -1.13 22.37 7.54
CA LYS A 111 -0.19 23.44 7.18
C LYS A 111 -0.86 24.80 7.00
N LYS A 112 -2.07 24.83 6.44
CA LYS A 112 -2.85 26.08 6.25
C LYS A 112 -3.31 26.70 7.56
N SER A 113 -3.68 25.90 8.56
CA SER A 113 -4.09 26.43 9.87
C SER A 113 -2.91 27.06 10.64
N VAL A 114 -1.70 26.54 10.47
CA VAL A 114 -0.50 27.10 11.12
C VAL A 114 -0.08 28.44 10.49
N GLN A 115 -0.20 28.60 9.17
CA GLN A 115 0.14 29.85 8.48
C GLN A 115 -0.86 30.99 8.72
N GLN A 116 -2.11 30.69 9.10
CA GLN A 116 -3.12 31.71 9.42
C GLN A 116 -2.99 32.29 10.84
N MET A 117 -2.07 31.74 11.66
CA MET A 117 -1.75 32.27 12.99
C MET A 117 -0.52 33.22 13.00
N TYR A 118 0.00 33.57 11.82
CA TYR A 118 1.02 34.59 11.58
C TYR A 118 0.52 35.62 10.58
#